data_AF-A0A5N5IYN6-F1
#
_entry.id   AF-A0A5N5IYN6-F1
#
_cell.length_a   1.000
_cell.length_b   1.000
_cell.length_c   1.000
_cell.angle_alpha   90.00
_cell.angle_beta   90.00
_cell.angle_gamma   90.00
#
_symmetry.space_group_name_H-M   'P 1'
#
loop_
_entity.id
_entity.type
_entity.pdbx_description
1 polymer ?
#
loop_
_entity_poly.entity_id
_entity_poly.type
_entity_poly.pdbx_seq_one_letter_code
_entity_poly.pdbx_strand_id
1 'polypeptide(L)'
;MSLPRKNNTDHQHSGAKVFEAANGLDEFLKTIEKDFFAEVKMHFKHDKESKKTDMVLDLHFNFGITESLHFFTSGTWGGMTFPEREHKVSSTLGKAFMELNSKNNFLLDISEASLHFKDTSIIISRVYDQSIPDQIGNIMLKASEHFVYYTKGLTEMPYEIFVPVYEYGAPNIFEPKKEKSSYFDYWGLYFEDESHQVMIYSLHKRKMYEVDLFLFE
;
A
#
# COMPACT_ATOMS: atom_id res chain seq x y z
N MET A 1 -38.55 5.89 -60.08
CA MET A 1 -37.69 6.90 -59.43
C MET A 1 -37.69 6.63 -57.94
N SER A 2 -36.60 6.06 -57.44
CA SER A 2 -36.41 5.61 -56.05
C SER A 2 -35.55 6.63 -55.31
N LEU A 3 -36.10 7.20 -54.22
CA LEU A 3 -35.38 8.07 -53.30
C LEU A 3 -34.50 7.22 -52.35
N PRO A 4 -33.27 7.64 -52.04
CA PRO A 4 -32.38 6.88 -51.18
C PRO A 4 -32.79 7.01 -49.70
N ARG A 5 -32.84 5.87 -49.00
CA ARG A 5 -32.99 5.82 -47.54
C ARG A 5 -31.72 6.35 -46.87
N LYS A 6 -31.89 7.36 -46.00
CA LYS A 6 -30.87 7.82 -45.03
C LYS A 6 -30.53 6.67 -44.07
N ASN A 7 -29.25 6.32 -43.99
CA ASN A 7 -28.69 5.56 -42.88
C ASN A 7 -28.04 6.54 -41.90
N ASN A 8 -28.71 6.76 -40.78
CA ASN A 8 -28.18 7.26 -39.51
C ASN A 8 -28.45 6.11 -38.52
N THR A 9 -27.62 5.75 -37.53
CA THR A 9 -26.44 6.34 -36.90
C THR A 9 -25.93 5.29 -35.90
N ASP A 10 -24.67 5.41 -35.52
CA ASP A 10 -24.13 5.05 -34.21
C ASP A 10 -24.32 3.63 -33.68
N HIS A 11 -23.32 2.79 -33.95
CA HIS A 11 -22.84 1.86 -32.93
C HIS A 11 -21.71 2.53 -32.14
N GLN A 12 -22.10 3.46 -31.27
CA GLN A 12 -21.33 3.72 -30.06
C GLN A 12 -21.33 2.44 -29.23
N HIS A 13 -20.27 1.64 -29.33
CA HIS A 13 -19.89 0.74 -28.25
C HIS A 13 -19.21 1.57 -27.15
N SER A 14 -20.02 2.37 -26.48
CA SER A 14 -19.80 2.77 -25.10
C SER A 14 -20.46 1.72 -24.23
N GLY A 15 -19.64 0.91 -23.57
CA GLY A 15 -20.08 -0.10 -22.62
C GLY A 15 -18.86 -0.55 -21.85
N ALA A 16 -18.88 -0.34 -20.55
CA ALA A 16 -17.81 -0.62 -19.61
C ALA A 16 -17.05 -1.90 -20.00
N LYS A 17 -15.72 -1.82 -20.12
CA LYS A 17 -14.88 -3.01 -20.15
C LYS A 17 -15.16 -3.75 -18.85
N VAL A 18 -15.99 -4.78 -18.93
CA VAL A 18 -16.08 -5.85 -17.94
C VAL A 18 -14.65 -6.35 -17.82
N PHE A 19 -13.98 -5.99 -16.73
CA PHE A 19 -12.66 -6.50 -16.43
C PHE A 19 -12.77 -8.02 -16.49
N GLU A 20 -11.90 -8.68 -17.26
CA GLU A 20 -11.64 -10.10 -17.07
C GLU A 20 -11.23 -10.23 -15.61
N ALA A 21 -12.18 -10.66 -14.77
CA ALA A 21 -11.93 -10.88 -13.36
C ALA A 21 -10.74 -11.83 -13.28
N ALA A 22 -9.65 -11.37 -12.66
CA ALA A 22 -8.46 -12.19 -12.50
C ALA A 22 -8.86 -13.55 -11.90
N ASN A 23 -8.43 -14.64 -12.53
CA ASN A 23 -8.75 -15.98 -12.07
C ASN A 23 -8.19 -16.19 -10.66
N GLY A 24 -9.03 -16.64 -9.74
CA GLY A 24 -8.65 -16.88 -8.35
C GLY A 24 -8.60 -15.63 -7.46
N LEU A 25 -9.15 -14.50 -7.93
CA LEU A 25 -9.22 -13.26 -7.14
C LEU A 25 -10.01 -13.44 -5.83
N ASP A 26 -11.16 -14.10 -5.87
CA ASP A 26 -11.98 -14.32 -4.66
C ASP A 26 -11.25 -15.16 -3.60
N GLU A 27 -10.46 -16.14 -4.03
CA GLU A 27 -9.66 -17.00 -3.14
C GLU A 27 -8.49 -16.23 -2.54
N PHE A 28 -7.85 -15.37 -3.36
CA PHE A 28 -6.82 -14.46 -2.92
C PHE A 28 -7.36 -13.49 -1.86
N LEU A 29 -8.49 -12.82 -2.11
CA LEU A 29 -9.12 -11.90 -1.17
C LEU A 29 -9.46 -12.58 0.14
N LYS A 30 -10.14 -13.74 0.11
CA LYS A 30 -10.47 -14.52 1.32
C LYS A 30 -9.25 -14.93 2.12
N THR A 31 -8.15 -15.23 1.44
CA THR A 31 -6.88 -15.59 2.10
C THR A 31 -6.32 -14.39 2.84
N ILE A 32 -6.31 -13.20 2.23
CA ILE A 32 -5.84 -11.97 2.88
C ILE A 32 -6.75 -11.56 4.01
N GLU A 33 -8.07 -11.57 3.83
CA GLU A 33 -9.04 -11.22 4.86
C GLU A 33 -8.84 -12.08 6.11
N LYS A 34 -8.61 -13.37 5.92
CA LYS A 34 -8.31 -14.32 6.99
C LYS A 34 -6.96 -14.05 7.63
N ASP A 35 -5.91 -13.86 6.84
CA ASP A 35 -4.54 -13.72 7.34
C ASP A 35 -4.31 -12.40 8.09
N PHE A 36 -4.99 -11.34 7.67
CA PHE A 36 -4.89 -10.00 8.26
C PHE A 36 -6.01 -9.67 9.25
N PHE A 37 -7.06 -10.51 9.35
CA PHE A 37 -8.27 -10.18 10.10
C PHE A 37 -8.85 -8.80 9.71
N ALA A 38 -8.89 -8.53 8.41
CA ALA A 38 -9.30 -7.26 7.83
C ALA A 38 -10.33 -7.47 6.72
N GLU A 39 -11.17 -6.46 6.48
CA GLU A 39 -11.97 -6.39 5.25
C GLU A 39 -11.06 -5.91 4.11
N VAL A 40 -11.07 -6.61 2.99
CA VAL A 40 -10.16 -6.30 1.86
C VAL A 40 -10.96 -5.82 0.66
N LYS A 41 -10.60 -4.64 0.17
CA LYS A 41 -11.10 -4.11 -1.11
C LYS A 41 -9.97 -4.06 -2.10
N MET A 42 -10.30 -4.30 -3.37
CA MET A 42 -9.33 -4.25 -4.45
C MET A 42 -9.86 -3.44 -5.61
N HIS A 43 -9.00 -2.57 -6.12
CA HIS A 43 -9.25 -1.76 -7.29
C HIS A 43 -8.18 -2.05 -8.35
N PHE A 44 -8.58 -1.99 -9.61
CA PHE A 44 -7.66 -2.18 -10.74
C PHE A 44 -7.40 -0.86 -11.43
N LYS A 45 -6.13 -0.48 -11.54
CA LYS A 45 -5.66 0.63 -12.35
C LYS A 45 -5.05 0.05 -13.63
N HIS A 46 -5.75 0.22 -14.74
CA HIS A 46 -5.25 -0.22 -16.03
C HIS A 46 -4.48 0.91 -16.71
N ASP A 47 -3.20 0.67 -16.97
CA ASP A 47 -2.40 1.56 -17.79
C ASP A 47 -2.48 1.11 -19.26
N LYS A 48 -3.05 1.98 -20.09
CA LYS A 48 -3.27 1.74 -21.52
C LYS A 48 -1.96 1.69 -22.31
N GLU A 49 -0.89 2.36 -21.85
CA GLU A 49 0.39 2.42 -22.55
C GLU A 49 1.29 1.23 -22.21
N SER A 50 1.42 0.88 -20.92
CA SER A 50 2.27 -0.24 -20.49
C SER A 50 1.60 -1.61 -20.63
N LYS A 51 0.27 -1.65 -20.88
CA LYS A 51 -0.57 -2.86 -20.84
C LYS A 51 -0.47 -3.63 -19.51
N LYS A 52 0.01 -2.98 -18.45
CA LYS A 52 0.02 -3.55 -17.10
C LYS A 52 -1.31 -3.26 -16.42
N THR A 53 -1.76 -4.24 -15.64
CA THR A 53 -2.90 -4.07 -14.74
C THR A 53 -2.34 -4.01 -13.34
N ASP A 54 -2.29 -2.79 -12.80
CA ASP A 54 -1.86 -2.55 -11.42
C ASP A 54 -3.06 -2.73 -10.49
N MET A 55 -2.83 -3.35 -9.35
CA MET A 55 -3.81 -3.52 -8.28
C MET A 55 -3.54 -2.53 -7.15
N VAL A 56 -4.61 -1.94 -6.64
CA VAL A 56 -4.62 -1.17 -5.40
C VAL A 56 -5.40 -1.98 -4.38
N LEU A 57 -4.80 -2.19 -3.20
CA LEU A 57 -5.33 -3.06 -2.16
C LEU A 57 -5.63 -2.25 -0.90
N ASP A 58 -6.87 -2.23 -0.44
CA ASP A 58 -7.26 -1.51 0.76
C ASP A 58 -7.71 -2.50 1.84
N LEU A 59 -6.95 -2.57 2.94
CA LEU A 59 -7.23 -3.42 4.09
C LEU A 59 -7.79 -2.57 5.22
N HIS A 60 -9.00 -2.89 5.67
CA HIS A 60 -9.68 -2.20 6.76
C HIS A 60 -9.72 -3.09 8.00
N PHE A 61 -8.99 -2.67 9.03
CA PHE A 61 -8.89 -3.37 10.30
C PHE A 61 -9.94 -2.84 11.27
N ASN A 62 -10.47 -3.71 12.12
CA ASN A 62 -11.42 -3.34 13.18
C ASN A 62 -10.73 -3.03 14.53
N PHE A 63 -9.41 -2.90 14.54
CA PHE A 63 -8.57 -2.60 15.70
C PHE A 63 -7.60 -1.44 15.40
N GLY A 64 -7.02 -0.85 16.45
CA GLY A 64 -6.05 0.24 16.34
C GLY A 64 -4.65 -0.28 15.98
N ILE A 65 -3.79 0.59 15.42
CA ILE A 65 -2.43 0.22 15.01
C ILE A 65 -1.61 -0.34 16.17
N THR A 66 -1.79 0.17 17.39
CA THR A 66 -1.07 -0.32 18.57
C THR A 66 -1.39 -1.79 18.87
N GLU A 67 -2.67 -2.16 18.79
CA GLU A 67 -3.12 -3.55 18.97
C GLU A 67 -2.55 -4.43 17.86
N SER A 68 -2.58 -3.94 16.61
CA SER A 68 -2.01 -4.62 15.46
C SER A 68 -0.53 -4.95 15.68
N LEU A 69 0.27 -3.95 16.02
CA LEU A 69 1.71 -4.10 16.18
C LEU A 69 2.05 -5.00 17.37
N HIS A 70 1.25 -4.98 18.44
CA HIS A 70 1.38 -5.93 19.54
C HIS A 70 1.13 -7.38 19.08
N PHE A 71 0.05 -7.66 18.35
CA PHE A 71 -0.21 -9.02 17.83
C PHE A 71 0.85 -9.47 16.83
N PHE A 72 1.37 -8.55 16.02
CA PHE A 72 2.42 -8.81 15.06
C PHE A 72 3.73 -9.21 15.75
N THR A 73 4.16 -8.45 16.76
CA THR A 73 5.43 -8.67 17.48
C THR A 73 5.39 -9.82 18.48
N SER A 74 4.25 -10.07 19.11
CA SER A 74 4.05 -11.23 19.99
C SER A 74 3.96 -12.55 19.23
N GLY A 75 3.93 -12.49 17.89
CA GLY A 75 3.86 -13.67 17.04
C GLY A 75 2.53 -14.40 17.17
N THR A 76 1.45 -13.70 17.53
CA THR A 76 0.08 -14.22 17.62
C THR A 76 -0.85 -13.69 16.53
N TRP A 77 -0.28 -13.06 15.50
CA TRP A 77 -1.02 -12.57 14.33
C TRP A 77 -1.69 -13.73 13.57
N GLY A 78 -2.90 -13.53 13.06
CA GLY A 78 -3.58 -14.58 12.28
C GLY A 78 -4.03 -15.82 13.08
N GLY A 79 -3.93 -15.84 14.42
CA GLY A 79 -4.15 -17.05 15.22
C GLY A 79 -3.03 -18.09 15.10
N MET A 80 -1.90 -17.71 14.50
CA MET A 80 -0.72 -18.54 14.35
C MET A 80 0.29 -18.16 15.44
N THR A 81 0.86 -19.15 16.13
CA THR A 81 1.99 -18.92 17.05
C THR A 81 3.29 -19.04 16.26
N PHE A 82 4.01 -17.94 16.10
CA PHE A 82 5.25 -17.91 15.32
C PHE A 82 6.48 -18.00 16.24
N PRO A 83 7.21 -19.13 16.24
CA PRO A 83 8.41 -19.28 17.07
C PRO A 83 9.60 -18.45 16.57
N GLU A 84 9.55 -17.92 15.35
CA GLU A 84 10.62 -17.14 14.72
C GLU A 84 10.06 -15.79 14.23
N ARG A 85 10.62 -14.70 14.77
CA ARG A 85 10.09 -13.33 14.68
C ARG A 85 10.19 -12.69 13.30
N GLU A 86 10.96 -13.24 12.36
CA GLU A 86 11.53 -12.39 11.32
C GLU A 86 10.89 -12.45 9.92
N HIS A 87 10.13 -13.49 9.50
CA HIS A 87 9.95 -13.64 8.04
C HIS A 87 8.62 -14.16 7.48
N LYS A 88 7.53 -14.34 8.26
CA LYS A 88 6.37 -15.11 7.75
C LYS A 88 5.11 -14.35 7.28
N VAL A 89 4.83 -13.11 7.69
CA VAL A 89 3.62 -12.40 7.17
C VAL A 89 3.79 -12.00 5.70
N SER A 90 4.97 -11.51 5.29
CA SER A 90 5.31 -11.40 3.86
C SER A 90 5.24 -12.74 3.13
N SER A 91 5.50 -13.85 3.83
CA SER A 91 5.52 -15.18 3.20
C SER A 91 4.13 -15.72 2.87
N THR A 92 3.07 -15.33 3.57
CA THR A 92 1.71 -15.79 3.24
C THR A 92 1.08 -14.92 2.17
N LEU A 93 1.19 -13.59 2.27
CA LEU A 93 0.75 -12.69 1.20
C LEU A 93 1.51 -12.97 -0.10
N GLY A 94 2.84 -13.09 -0.03
CA GLY A 94 3.66 -13.44 -1.19
C GLY A 94 3.26 -14.77 -1.82
N LYS A 95 2.94 -15.80 -1.03
CA LYS A 95 2.44 -17.08 -1.56
C LYS A 95 1.07 -16.96 -2.23
N ALA A 96 0.10 -16.34 -1.56
CA ALA A 96 -1.22 -16.11 -2.13
C ALA A 96 -1.13 -15.29 -3.43
N PHE A 97 -0.20 -14.34 -3.47
CA PHE A 97 0.08 -13.50 -4.64
C PHE A 97 0.70 -14.27 -5.81
N MET A 98 1.68 -15.14 -5.53
CA MET A 98 2.25 -16.05 -6.52
C MET A 98 1.20 -17.01 -7.06
N GLU A 99 0.33 -17.55 -6.21
CA GLU A 99 -0.78 -18.42 -6.62
C GLU A 99 -1.78 -17.68 -7.52
N LEU A 100 -2.15 -16.45 -7.17
CA LEU A 100 -2.99 -15.59 -8.02
C LEU A 100 -2.35 -15.39 -9.39
N ASN A 101 -1.07 -15.01 -9.44
CA ASN A 101 -0.35 -14.83 -10.71
C ASN A 101 -0.27 -16.13 -11.51
N SER A 102 -0.09 -17.29 -10.87
CA SER A 102 -0.01 -18.60 -11.57
C SER A 102 -1.31 -19.00 -12.29
N LYS A 103 -2.46 -18.46 -11.85
CA LYS A 103 -3.78 -18.72 -12.44
C LYS A 103 -4.11 -17.77 -13.61
N ASN A 104 -3.29 -16.77 -13.87
CA ASN A 104 -3.54 -15.72 -14.85
C ASN A 104 -2.47 -15.72 -15.95
N ASN A 105 -2.88 -15.42 -17.19
CA ASN A 105 -1.98 -15.36 -18.35
C ASN A 105 -1.29 -14.00 -18.50
N PHE A 106 -1.53 -13.08 -17.56
CA PHE A 106 -0.97 -11.74 -17.51
C PHE A 106 -0.38 -11.49 -16.13
N LEU A 107 0.65 -10.64 -16.08
CA LEU A 107 1.29 -10.29 -14.82
C LEU A 107 0.45 -9.26 -14.06
N LEU A 108 0.11 -9.63 -12.84
CA LEU A 108 -0.53 -8.79 -11.86
C LEU A 108 0.53 -8.32 -10.87
N ASP A 109 0.47 -7.04 -10.50
CA ASP A 109 1.32 -6.44 -9.48
C ASP A 109 0.51 -5.48 -8.60
N ILE A 110 0.95 -5.27 -7.36
CA ILE A 110 0.32 -4.34 -6.43
C ILE A 110 1.06 -3.01 -6.53
N SER A 111 0.40 -1.97 -7.02
CA SER A 111 0.97 -0.62 -7.10
C SER A 111 0.92 0.10 -5.75
N GLU A 112 -0.10 -0.19 -4.95
CA GLU A 112 -0.34 0.46 -3.67
C GLU A 112 -1.12 -0.48 -2.73
N ALA A 113 -0.76 -0.46 -1.45
CA ALA A 113 -1.53 -1.10 -0.40
C ALA A 113 -1.78 -0.13 0.76
N SER A 114 -3.04 0.05 1.12
CA SER A 114 -3.49 0.91 2.21
C SER A 114 -3.92 0.05 3.40
N LEU A 115 -3.29 0.24 4.55
CA LEU A 115 -3.61 -0.43 5.81
C LEU A 115 -4.34 0.54 6.71
N HIS A 116 -5.67 0.49 6.72
CA HIS A 116 -6.53 1.37 7.50
C HIS A 116 -6.84 0.77 8.86
N PHE A 117 -6.17 1.24 9.89
CA PHE A 117 -6.52 0.98 11.29
C PHE A 117 -7.54 2.01 11.76
N LYS A 118 -8.08 1.82 12.97
CA LYS A 118 -9.05 2.76 13.56
C LYS A 118 -8.49 4.17 13.79
N ASP A 119 -7.20 4.27 14.05
CA ASP A 119 -6.50 5.47 14.51
C ASP A 119 -5.42 5.98 13.54
N THR A 120 -4.97 5.13 12.61
CA THR A 120 -3.89 5.45 11.66
C THR A 120 -4.08 4.70 10.35
N SER A 121 -3.70 5.30 9.23
CA SER A 121 -3.55 4.61 7.95
C SER A 121 -2.07 4.49 7.56
N ILE A 122 -1.65 3.34 7.02
CA ILE A 122 -0.32 3.18 6.41
C ILE A 122 -0.50 2.96 4.91
N ILE A 123 -0.02 3.89 4.10
CA ILE A 123 -0.09 3.84 2.63
C ILE A 123 1.26 3.41 2.09
N ILE A 124 1.29 2.25 1.43
CA ILE A 124 2.52 1.62 0.95
C ILE A 124 2.53 1.65 -0.58
N SER A 125 3.46 2.40 -1.17
CA SER A 125 3.63 2.47 -2.63
C SER A 125 4.66 1.47 -3.14
N ARG A 126 4.48 0.95 -4.35
CA ARG A 126 5.45 0.04 -4.98
C ARG A 126 6.81 0.72 -5.20
N VAL A 127 7.89 0.04 -4.83
CA VAL A 127 9.29 0.50 -5.05
C VAL A 127 10.02 -0.32 -6.14
N TYR A 128 9.61 -1.57 -6.35
CA TYR A 128 10.04 -2.49 -7.41
C TYR A 128 8.94 -3.55 -7.65
N ASP A 129 9.02 -4.35 -8.71
CA ASP A 129 8.02 -5.38 -9.02
C ASP A 129 7.80 -6.34 -7.84
N GLN A 130 6.55 -6.56 -7.41
CA GLN A 130 6.20 -7.42 -6.25
C GLN A 130 6.75 -6.96 -4.89
N SER A 131 7.27 -5.73 -4.80
CA SER A 131 7.84 -5.20 -3.56
C SER A 131 6.88 -5.17 -2.36
N ILE A 132 5.59 -4.91 -2.58
CA ILE A 132 4.58 -4.88 -1.51
C ILE A 132 4.36 -6.29 -0.93
N PRO A 133 3.98 -7.32 -1.73
CA PRO A 133 3.90 -8.70 -1.24
C PRO A 133 5.16 -9.16 -0.48
N ASP A 134 6.34 -8.79 -0.97
CA ASP A 134 7.62 -9.18 -0.38
C ASP A 134 7.91 -8.49 0.96
N GLN A 135 7.54 -7.22 1.11
CA GLN A 135 8.04 -6.37 2.20
C GLN A 135 6.99 -5.96 3.22
N ILE A 136 5.69 -6.19 2.99
CA ILE A 136 4.63 -5.75 3.91
C ILE A 136 4.85 -6.19 5.36
N GLY A 137 5.32 -7.42 5.58
CA GLY A 137 5.65 -7.92 6.92
C GLY A 137 6.84 -7.18 7.53
N ASN A 138 7.88 -6.89 6.75
CA ASN A 138 9.03 -6.12 7.21
C ASN A 138 8.67 -4.65 7.50
N ILE A 139 7.74 -4.07 6.72
CA ILE A 139 7.20 -2.73 6.97
C ILE A 139 6.45 -2.71 8.31
N MET A 140 5.57 -3.68 8.56
CA MET A 140 4.85 -3.80 9.83
C MET A 140 5.80 -4.02 11.02
N LEU A 141 6.84 -4.83 10.84
CA LEU A 141 7.88 -5.02 11.87
C LEU A 141 8.59 -3.69 12.17
N LYS A 142 9.01 -2.96 11.13
CA LYS A 142 9.66 -1.66 11.29
C LYS A 142 8.73 -0.62 11.90
N ALA A 143 7.45 -0.65 11.57
CA ALA A 143 6.45 0.21 12.22
C ALA A 143 6.40 -0.08 13.72
N SER A 144 6.44 -1.36 14.13
CA SER A 144 6.50 -1.70 15.55
C SER A 144 7.79 -1.24 16.22
N GLU A 145 8.95 -1.52 15.62
CA GLU A 145 10.26 -1.12 16.17
C GLU A 145 10.39 0.40 16.31
N HIS A 146 9.78 1.16 15.40
CA HIS A 146 9.87 2.61 15.36
C HIS A 146 8.69 3.33 16.03
N PHE A 147 7.73 2.59 16.60
CA PHE A 147 6.46 3.10 17.12
C PHE A 147 6.62 4.32 18.05
N VAL A 148 7.45 4.19 19.10
CA VAL A 148 7.69 5.28 20.06
C VAL A 148 8.29 6.53 19.40
N TYR A 149 9.09 6.34 18.35
CA TYR A 149 9.80 7.44 17.70
C TYR A 149 8.88 8.22 16.78
N TYR A 150 8.10 7.54 15.93
CA TYR A 150 7.21 8.24 15.00
C TYR A 150 5.95 8.80 15.68
N THR A 151 5.67 8.40 16.92
CA THR A 151 4.59 8.95 17.75
C THR A 151 5.03 10.09 18.68
N LYS A 152 6.15 10.75 18.35
CA LYS A 152 6.76 11.82 19.16
C LYS A 152 6.95 11.44 20.64
N GLY A 153 7.25 10.17 20.94
CA GLY A 153 7.35 9.66 22.31
C GLY A 153 5.99 9.29 22.90
N LEU A 154 5.07 8.76 22.10
CA LEU A 154 3.69 8.41 22.44
C LEU A 154 2.78 9.59 22.78
N THR A 155 3.24 10.83 22.56
CA THR A 155 2.44 12.03 22.83
C THR A 155 1.47 12.35 21.70
N GLU A 156 1.78 11.92 20.49
CA GLU A 156 0.99 12.26 19.30
C GLU A 156 1.07 11.15 18.25
N MET A 157 -0.07 10.69 17.75
CA MET A 157 -0.14 9.63 16.74
C MET A 157 -0.34 10.27 15.35
N PRO A 158 0.42 9.88 14.32
CA PRO A 158 0.09 10.28 12.96
C PRO A 158 -1.22 9.59 12.54
N TYR A 159 -2.13 10.34 11.92
CA TYR A 159 -3.34 9.76 11.34
C TYR A 159 -3.03 9.03 10.02
N GLU A 160 -1.93 9.38 9.35
CA GLU A 160 -1.50 8.75 8.11
C GLU A 160 0.03 8.67 7.98
N ILE A 161 0.51 7.54 7.45
CA ILE A 161 1.92 7.21 7.26
C ILE A 161 2.13 6.78 5.80
N PHE A 162 2.99 7.47 5.05
CA PHE A 162 3.36 7.09 3.68
C PHE A 162 4.71 6.38 3.62
N VAL A 163 4.76 5.23 2.95
CA VAL A 163 5.90 4.31 2.91
C VAL A 163 6.22 3.88 1.47
N PRO A 164 7.36 4.28 0.87
CA PRO A 164 8.28 5.32 1.32
C PRO A 164 7.87 6.70 0.77
N VAL A 165 8.52 7.76 1.25
CA VAL A 165 8.51 9.07 0.58
C VAL A 165 9.82 9.28 -0.17
N TYR A 166 9.70 9.81 -1.39
CA TYR A 166 10.83 10.20 -2.23
C TYR A 166 10.98 11.72 -2.22
N GLU A 167 12.15 12.23 -1.86
CA GLU A 167 12.45 13.65 -2.04
C GLU A 167 12.78 13.92 -3.51
N TYR A 168 11.94 14.70 -4.18
CA TYR A 168 12.24 15.21 -5.51
C TYR A 168 12.97 16.54 -5.40
N GLY A 169 14.30 16.48 -5.29
CA GLY A 169 15.21 17.58 -5.64
C GLY A 169 14.90 18.97 -5.04
N ALA A 170 14.78 19.08 -3.71
CA ALA A 170 15.01 20.36 -3.06
C ALA A 170 16.54 20.63 -3.06
N PRO A 171 17.04 21.73 -3.63
CA PRO A 171 18.47 21.90 -3.93
C PRO A 171 19.40 22.06 -2.72
N ASN A 172 18.93 21.87 -1.48
CA ASN A 172 19.77 21.99 -0.28
C ASN A 172 19.33 21.16 0.94
N ILE A 173 18.33 20.29 0.83
CA ILE A 173 17.91 19.42 1.93
C ILE A 173 17.69 18.04 1.33
N PHE A 174 18.68 17.18 1.59
CA PHE A 174 18.74 15.75 1.25
C PHE A 174 18.76 15.39 -0.24
N GLU A 175 19.86 14.73 -0.64
CA GLU A 175 19.92 13.95 -1.87
C GLU A 175 19.95 12.45 -1.51
N PRO A 176 18.81 11.74 -1.51
CA PRO A 176 18.84 10.29 -1.57
C PRO A 176 19.37 9.87 -2.95
N LYS A 177 20.40 9.01 -2.96
CA LYS A 177 20.96 8.46 -4.20
C LYS A 177 19.87 7.68 -4.94
N LYS A 178 19.68 8.04 -6.21
CA LYS A 178 18.68 7.52 -7.16
C LYS A 178 18.68 6.01 -7.42
N GLU A 179 19.55 5.23 -6.78
CA GLU A 179 19.87 3.87 -7.25
C GLU A 179 19.19 2.71 -6.52
N LYS A 180 18.57 2.88 -5.35
CA LYS A 180 17.63 1.88 -4.78
C LYS A 180 16.61 2.56 -3.89
N SER A 181 15.39 2.71 -4.37
CA SER A 181 14.23 3.04 -3.54
C SER A 181 14.03 1.93 -2.50
N SER A 182 14.26 2.23 -1.23
CA SER A 182 14.01 1.33 -0.12
C SER A 182 12.82 1.81 0.69
N TYR A 183 11.98 0.88 1.15
CA TYR A 183 10.93 1.18 2.11
C TYR A 183 11.44 1.72 3.44
N PHE A 184 12.72 1.54 3.74
CA PHE A 184 13.26 1.73 5.08
C PHE A 184 14.18 2.94 5.23
N ASP A 185 14.09 3.89 4.30
CA ASP A 185 14.87 5.14 4.37
C ASP A 185 14.07 6.26 5.03
N TYR A 186 12.95 6.64 4.41
CA TYR A 186 12.11 7.76 4.82
C TYR A 186 10.63 7.45 4.70
N TRP A 187 9.87 7.81 5.74
CA TRP A 187 8.41 7.78 5.77
C TRP A 187 7.84 9.19 5.89
N GLY A 188 6.72 9.46 5.25
CA GLY A 188 5.94 10.67 5.46
C GLY A 188 4.95 10.44 6.60
N LEU A 189 4.87 11.35 7.55
CA LEU A 189 3.96 11.29 8.69
C LEU A 189 3.07 12.52 8.68
N TYR A 190 1.76 12.30 8.79
CA TYR A 190 0.75 13.34 8.79
C TYR A 190 0.03 13.34 10.14
N PHE A 191 -0.06 14.52 10.75
CA PHE A 191 -0.65 14.71 12.07
C PHE A 191 -1.86 15.64 11.98
N GLU A 192 -2.88 15.41 12.83
CA GLU A 192 -4.18 16.11 12.77
C GLU A 192 -4.15 17.48 13.48
N ASP A 193 -2.99 18.13 13.57
CA ASP A 193 -2.88 19.44 14.21
C ASP A 193 -3.53 20.55 13.37
N GLU A 194 -3.72 21.74 13.97
CA GLU A 194 -4.36 22.89 13.32
C GLU A 194 -3.66 23.30 12.00
N SER A 195 -2.41 22.89 11.80
CA SER A 195 -1.59 23.16 10.61
C SER A 195 -1.46 21.99 9.63
N HIS A 196 -2.05 20.82 9.90
CA HIS A 196 -1.81 19.58 9.16
C HIS A 196 -0.32 19.34 8.93
N GLN A 197 0.46 19.34 10.02
CA GLN A 197 1.92 19.21 9.94
C GLN A 197 2.32 17.91 9.24
N VAL A 198 3.14 18.05 8.20
CA VAL A 198 3.76 16.93 7.50
C VAL A 198 5.23 16.83 7.90
N MET A 199 5.62 15.63 8.33
CA MET A 199 6.96 15.34 8.79
C MET A 199 7.58 14.24 7.92
N ILE A 200 8.85 14.42 7.55
CA ILE A 200 9.65 13.34 6.98
C ILE A 200 10.41 12.65 8.10
N TYR A 201 10.13 11.37 8.31
CA TYR A 201 10.77 10.54 9.31
C TYR A 201 11.86 9.68 8.69
N SER A 202 13.11 9.87 9.13
CA SER A 202 14.22 9.00 8.77
C SER A 202 14.29 7.81 9.72
N LEU A 203 14.14 6.59 9.18
CA LEU A 203 14.24 5.39 9.99
C LEU A 203 15.66 5.19 10.52
N HIS A 204 16.68 5.39 9.68
CA HIS A 204 18.09 5.24 10.06
C HIS A 204 18.49 6.17 11.21
N LYS A 205 18.05 7.44 11.15
CA LYS A 205 18.39 8.46 12.14
C LYS A 205 17.41 8.53 13.31
N ARG A 206 16.24 7.86 13.20
CA ARG A 206 15.11 7.96 14.14
C ARG A 206 14.74 9.41 14.43
N LYS A 207 14.72 10.24 13.38
CA LYS A 207 14.52 11.68 13.48
C LYS A 207 13.48 12.14 12.47
N MET A 208 12.62 13.06 12.91
CA MET A 208 11.68 13.76 12.05
C MET A 208 12.28 15.08 11.55
N TYR A 209 11.89 15.46 10.34
CA TYR A 209 12.22 16.70 9.68
C TYR A 209 10.90 17.38 9.30
N GLU A 210 10.71 18.61 9.76
CA GLU A 210 9.61 19.45 9.31
C GLU A 210 9.81 19.79 7.84
N VAL A 211 8.74 19.64 7.05
CA VAL A 211 8.73 20.06 5.66
C VAL A 211 7.61 21.06 5.48
N ASP A 212 7.96 22.24 5.00
CA ASP A 212 6.98 23.23 4.54
C ASP A 212 6.39 22.72 3.22
N LEU A 213 5.38 21.86 3.31
CA LEU A 213 4.57 21.46 2.18
C LEU A 213 3.61 22.60 1.84
N PHE A 214 4.11 23.57 1.07
CA PHE A 214 3.22 24.34 0.20
C PHE A 214 2.68 23.38 -0.86
N LEU A 215 1.55 22.73 -0.56
CA LEU A 215 0.74 22.07 -1.58
C LEU A 215 0.33 23.17 -2.58
N PHE A 216 1.01 23.20 -3.73
CA PHE A 216 0.50 23.93 -4.89
C PHE A 216 -0.78 23.21 -5.33
N GLU A 217 -1.92 23.89 -5.16
CA GLU A 217 -3.20 23.55 -5.80
C GLU A 217 -3.08 23.45 -7.32
#